data_AF-A0A496X7P3-F1
#
_entry.id   AF-A0A496X7P3-F1
#
_cell.length_a   1.000
_cell.length_b   1.000
_cell.length_c   1.000
_cell.angle_alpha   90.00
_cell.angle_beta   90.00
_cell.angle_gamma   90.00
#
_symmetry.space_group_name_H-M   'P 1'
#
loop_
_entity.id
_entity.type
_entity.pdbx_description
1 polymer ?
#
loop_
_entity_poly.entity_id
_entity_poly.type
_entity_poly.pdbx_seq_one_letter_code
_entity_poly.pdbx_strand_id
1 'polypeptide(L)' 'SKPTWGGSAIIDPWGEVLAEMNDEEGYVIAAIDRQRISTLREAMPALDHRRF' A
#
# COMPACT_ATOMS: atom_id res chain seq x y z
N SER A 1 -9.67 -28.01 -6.59
CA SER A 1 -9.59 -26.54 -6.54
C SER A 1 -8.14 -26.12 -6.72
N LYS A 2 -7.86 -24.97 -7.34
CA LYS A 2 -6.53 -24.34 -7.23
C LYS A 2 -6.60 -23.39 -6.03
N PRO A 3 -5.81 -23.59 -4.96
CA PRO A 3 -5.79 -22.63 -3.85
C PRO A 3 -5.33 -21.26 -4.37
N THR A 4 -5.91 -20.21 -3.81
CA THR A 4 -5.40 -18.84 -4.00
C THR A 4 -4.08 -18.68 -3.26
N TRP A 5 -3.27 -17.69 -3.63
CA TRP A 5 -1.99 -17.42 -2.95
C TRP A 5 -2.17 -16.79 -1.56
N GLY A 6 -3.33 -16.17 -1.29
CA GLY A 6 -3.47 -15.19 -0.22
C GLY A 6 -2.71 -13.90 -0.59
N GLY A 7 -1.96 -13.33 0.36
CA GLY A 7 -1.09 -12.17 0.12
C GLY A 7 -1.80 -10.82 0.24
N SER A 8 -2.81 -10.73 1.10
CA SER A 8 -3.45 -9.45 1.40
C SER A 8 -2.44 -8.53 2.09
N ALA A 9 -2.25 -7.31 1.59
CA ALA A 9 -1.26 -6.39 2.14
C ALA A 9 -1.74 -4.93 2.13
N ILE A 10 -1.21 -4.15 3.07
CA ILE A 10 -1.32 -2.70 3.13
C ILE A 10 0.08 -2.14 2.85
N ILE A 11 0.22 -1.35 1.79
CA ILE A 11 1.51 -0.83 1.32
C ILE A 11 1.46 0.70 1.26
N ASP A 12 2.49 1.37 1.75
CA ASP A 12 2.62 2.82 1.70
C ASP A 12 2.99 3.33 0.28
N PRO A 13 2.89 4.65 0.00
CA PRO A 13 3.20 5.18 -1.33
C PRO A 13 4.66 5.02 -1.80
N TRP A 14 5.58 4.69 -0.90
CA TRP A 14 7.01 4.45 -1.20
C TRP A 14 7.32 2.96 -1.40
N GLY A 15 6.34 2.08 -1.19
CA GLY A 15 6.48 0.63 -1.33
C GLY A 15 6.75 -0.10 -0.02
N GLU A 16 6.65 0.57 1.13
CA GLU A 16 6.80 -0.08 2.43
C GLU A 16 5.57 -0.95 2.75
N VAL A 17 5.79 -2.22 3.09
CA VAL A 17 4.72 -3.12 3.53
C VAL A 17 4.41 -2.84 5.00
N LEU A 18 3.25 -2.25 5.26
CA LEU A 18 2.81 -1.87 6.62
C LEU A 18 2.14 -3.04 7.36
N ALA A 19 1.48 -3.92 6.62
CA ALA A 19 0.94 -5.18 7.13
C ALA A 19 0.68 -6.14 5.97
N GLU A 20 0.88 -7.44 6.18
CA GLU A 20 0.61 -8.49 5.20
C GLU A 20 0.07 -9.76 5.86
N MET A 21 -0.69 -10.55 5.10
CA MET A 21 -1.19 -11.86 5.49
C MET A 21 -1.10 -12.83 4.31
N ASN A 22 -0.67 -14.05 4.61
CA ASN A 22 -0.55 -15.15 3.64
C ASN A 22 -1.94 -15.76 3.33
N ASP A 23 -2.03 -17.08 3.11
CA ASP A 23 -3.29 -17.79 2.81
C ASP A 23 -4.05 -18.22 4.09
N GLU A 24 -4.05 -17.34 5.10
CA GLU A 24 -4.76 -17.55 6.36
C GLU A 24 -6.09 -16.78 6.35
N GLU A 25 -7.12 -17.31 7.03
CA GLU A 25 -8.39 -16.59 7.20
C GLU A 25 -8.21 -15.48 8.24
N GLY A 26 -8.53 -14.23 7.87
CA GLY A 26 -8.38 -13.11 8.78
C GLY A 26 -8.38 -11.75 8.09
N TYR A 27 -7.83 -10.76 8.81
CA TYR A 27 -7.64 -9.40 8.32
C TYR A 27 -6.35 -8.80 8.90
N VAL A 28 -5.81 -7.80 8.21
CA VAL A 28 -4.67 -7.00 8.65
C VAL A 28 -5.09 -5.55 8.92
N ILE A 29 -4.42 -4.90 9.87
CA ILE A 29 -4.65 -3.49 10.22
C ILE A 29 -3.30 -2.79 10.25
N ALA A 30 -3.25 -1.58 9.70
CA ALA A 30 -2.11 -0.68 9.82
C ALA A 30 -2.59 0.75 10.10
N ALA A 31 -1.79 1.51 10.84
CA ALA A 31 -2.00 2.94 11.01
C ALA A 31 -1.55 3.69 9.74
N ILE A 32 -2.34 4.69 9.33
CA ILE A 32 -2.03 5.52 8.15
C ILE A 32 -1.63 6.92 8.61
N ASP A 33 -0.39 7.30 8.34
CA ASP A 33 0.09 8.67 8.51
C ASP A 33 -0.24 9.51 7.27
N ARG A 34 -1.25 10.37 7.38
CA ARG A 34 -1.67 11.25 6.29
C ARG A 34 -0.65 12.35 6.00
N GLN A 35 0.10 12.80 7.01
CA GLN A 35 1.12 13.84 6.82
C GLN A 35 2.25 13.30 5.96
N ARG A 36 2.74 12.09 6.27
CA ARG A 36 3.75 11.41 5.44
C ARG A 36 3.29 11.26 4.00
N ILE A 37 2.03 10.88 3.77
CA ILE A 37 1.47 10.74 2.42
C ILE A 37 1.47 12.07 1.66
N SER A 38 1.05 13.17 2.30
CA SER A 38 1.08 14.50 1.68
C SER A 38 2.50 14.90 1.32
N THR A 39 3.45 14.78 2.26
CA THR A 39 4.86 15.11 2.03
C THR A 39 5.45 14.32 0.86
N LEU A 40 5.18 13.01 0.76
CA LEU A 40 5.68 12.18 -0.34
C LEU A 40 5.12 12.60 -1.69
N ARG A 41 3.82 12.93 -1.76
CA ARG A 41 3.16 13.37 -3.00
C ARG A 41 3.64 14.74 -3.46
N GLU A 42 3.94 15.65 -2.53
CA GLU A 42 4.53 16.95 -2.83
C GLU A 42 5.97 16.81 -3.33
N ALA A 43 6.76 15.93 -2.71
CA ALA A 43 8.14 15.68 -3.13
C ALA A 43 8.23 14.97 -4.49
N MET A 44 7.26 14.12 -4.83
CA MET A 44 7.18 13.40 -6.10
C MET A 44 5.77 13.46 -6.69
N PRO A 45 5.40 14.55 -7.38
CA PRO A 45 4.06 14.76 -7.93
C PRO A 45 3.87 13.99 -9.24
N ALA A 46 3.98 12.65 -9.18
CA ALA A 46 3.96 11.78 -10.35
C ALA A 46 2.68 11.93 -11.20
N LEU A 47 1.55 12.27 -10.56
CA LEU A 47 0.29 12.52 -11.25
C LEU A 47 0.29 13.84 -12.05
N ASP A 48 1.01 14.86 -11.60
CA ASP A 48 1.11 16.15 -12.31
C ASP A 48 2.03 16.07 -13.52
N HIS A 49 3.05 15.19 -13.46
CA HIS A 49 3.92 14.90 -14.60
C HIS A 49 3.26 14.05 -15.68
N ARG A 50 2.07 13.49 -15.41
CA ARG A 50 1.37 12.61 -16.34
C ARG A 50 0.79 13.42 -17.49
N ARG A 51 1.45 13.39 -18.64
CA ARG A 51 0.94 13.95 -19.90
C ARG A 51 0.05 12.90 -20.57
N PHE A 52 -1.23 13.24 -20.76
CA PHE A 52 -2.15 12.53 -21.63
C PHE A 52 -2.31 13.29 -22.95
#